data_AF-A0A4U8QHE5-F1
#
_entry.id   AF-A0A4U8QHE5-F1
#
_cell.length_a   1.000
_cell.length_b   1.000
_cell.length_c   1.000
_cell.angle_alpha   90.00
_cell.angle_beta   90.00
_cell.angle_gamma   90.00
#
_symmetry.space_group_name_H-M   'P 1'
#
loop_
_entity.id
_entity.type
_entity.pdbx_description
1 polymer ?
#
loop_
_entity_poly.entity_id
_entity_poly.type
_entity_poly.pdbx_seq_one_letter_code
_entity_poly.pdbx_strand_id
1 'polypeptide(L)' 'MCSALAILVYEGCITLVAHFAGYFVAEELIANLSYIGSALIFCVGINIAFGKKFRVGNMLPALIIPVLYAVIS' A
#
# COMPACT_ATOMS: atom_id res chain seq x y z
N MET A 1 24.68 7.83 11.48
CA MET A 1 25.25 7.57 10.13
C MET A 1 25.20 6.12 9.69
N CYS A 2 25.17 5.11 10.59
CA CYS A 2 25.06 3.69 10.20
C CYS A 2 23.67 3.24 9.69
N SER A 3 22.58 3.98 9.94
CA SER A 3 21.23 3.61 9.47
C SER A 3 21.04 3.79 7.95
N ALA A 4 21.80 4.68 7.31
CA ALA A 4 21.71 4.90 5.86
C ALA A 4 22.15 3.66 5.08
N LEU A 5 23.12 2.90 5.60
CA LEU A 5 23.63 1.69 4.96
C LEU A 5 22.65 0.53 5.09
N ALA A 6 21.99 0.39 6.25
CA ALA A 6 20.90 -0.56 6.44
C ALA A 6 19.68 -0.24 5.57
N ILE A 7 19.33 1.05 5.46
CA ILE A 7 18.22 1.52 4.61
C ILE A 7 18.55 1.30 3.13
N LEU A 8 19.77 1.59 2.69
CA LEU A 8 20.19 1.36 1.30
C LEU A 8 20.10 -0.12 0.92
N VAL A 9 20.53 -1.02 1.81
CA VAL A 9 20.39 -2.46 1.59
C VAL A 9 18.93 -2.89 1.59
N TYR A 10 18.12 -2.41 2.53
CA TYR A 10 16.72 -2.81 2.66
C TYR A 10 15.85 -2.26 1.52
N GLU A 11 15.84 -0.95 1.31
CA GLU A 11 15.13 -0.28 0.22
C GLU A 11 15.66 -0.72 -1.14
N GLY A 12 16.98 -0.88 -1.28
CA GLY A 12 17.61 -1.30 -2.55
C GLY A 12 17.23 -2.73 -2.93
N CYS A 13 17.26 -3.67 -1.98
CA CYS A 13 16.80 -5.04 -2.23
C CYS A 13 15.30 -5.09 -2.56
N ILE A 14 14.46 -4.35 -1.82
CA ILE A 14 13.02 -4.28 -2.10
C ILE A 14 12.76 -3.69 -3.48
N THR A 15 13.47 -2.63 -3.87
CA THR A 15 13.34 -2.01 -5.19
C THR A 15 13.75 -2.96 -6.32
N LEU A 16 14.82 -3.73 -6.13
CA LEU A 16 15.29 -4.73 -7.12
C LEU A 16 14.29 -5.87 -7.29
N VAL A 17 13.73 -6.37 -6.17
CA VAL A 17 12.67 -7.39 -6.17
C VAL A 17 11.37 -6.83 -6.76
N ALA A 18 11.01 -5.59 -6.43
CA ALA A 18 9.85 -4.90 -6.98
C ALA A 18 10.01 -4.56 -8.46
N HIS A 19 11.22 -4.34 -8.96
CA HIS A 19 11.46 -4.15 -10.39
C HIS A 19 11.28 -5.47 -11.15
N PHE A 20 11.78 -6.58 -10.60
CA PHE A 20 11.57 -7.92 -11.17
C PHE A 20 10.11 -8.37 -11.08
N ALA A 21 9.42 -8.06 -9.98
CA ALA A 21 8.00 -8.30 -9.78
C ALA A 21 7.10 -7.24 -10.46
N GLY A 22 7.67 -6.11 -10.87
CA GLY A 22 6.96 -4.94 -11.41
C GLY A 22 6.40 -5.16 -12.80
N TYR A 23 6.85 -6.20 -13.50
CA TYR A 23 6.15 -6.71 -14.68
C TYR A 23 4.72 -7.19 -14.35
N PHE A 24 4.48 -7.61 -13.11
CA PHE A 24 3.19 -8.11 -12.62
C PHE A 24 2.32 -7.02 -11.98
N VAL A 25 2.86 -5.82 -11.76
CA VAL A 25 2.17 -4.73 -11.08
C VAL A 25 2.07 -3.55 -12.06
N ALA A 26 0.98 -3.51 -12.83
CA ALA A 26 0.72 -2.41 -13.74
C ALA A 26 0.73 -1.04 -13.00
N GLU A 27 1.24 0.01 -13.64
CA GLU A 27 1.20 1.38 -13.09
C GLU A 27 -0.21 1.82 -12.69
N GLU A 28 -1.22 1.36 -13.43
CA GLU A 28 -2.64 1.55 -13.09
C GLU A 28 -3.02 0.89 -11.76
N LEU A 29 -2.48 -0.29 -11.42
CA LEU A 29 -2.72 -0.91 -10.12
C LEU A 29 -2.19 -0.01 -9.01
N ILE A 30 -0.94 0.42 -9.12
CA ILE A 30 -0.29 1.25 -8.09
C ILE A 30 -1.07 2.56 -7.87
N ALA A 31 -1.54 3.19 -8.95
CA ALA A 31 -2.37 4.39 -8.86
C ALA A 31 -3.68 4.12 -8.11
N ASN A 32 -4.42 3.07 -8.49
CA ASN A 32 -5.68 2.70 -7.84
C ASN A 32 -5.49 2.32 -6.35
N LEU A 33 -4.43 1.58 -6.05
CA LEU A 33 -4.09 1.14 -4.69
C LEU A 33 -3.69 2.32 -3.80
N SER A 34 -2.93 3.29 -4.34
CA SER A 34 -2.54 4.51 -3.63
C SER A 34 -3.74 5.43 -3.36
N TYR A 35 -4.68 5.55 -4.32
CA TYR A 35 -5.94 6.28 -4.13
C TYR A 35 -6.79 5.70 -3.00
N ILE A 36 -7.01 4.38 -3.00
CA ILE A 36 -7.81 3.72 -1.95
C ILE A 36 -7.07 3.72 -0.62
N GLY A 37 -5.76 3.49 -0.64
CA GLY A 37 -4.90 3.46 0.54
C GLY A 37 -4.86 4.79 1.27
N SER A 38 -4.67 5.90 0.56
CA SER A 38 -4.67 7.25 1.17
C SER A 38 -6.03 7.59 1.80
N ALA A 39 -7.14 7.24 1.16
CA ALA A 39 -8.48 7.42 1.73
C ALA A 39 -8.69 6.57 2.99
N LEU A 40 -8.20 5.32 3.01
CA LEU A 40 -8.26 4.46 4.20
C LEU A 40 -7.37 4.98 5.34
N ILE A 41 -6.15 5.43 5.05
CA ILE A 41 -5.25 6.03 6.05
C ILE A 41 -5.92 7.28 6.66
N PHE A 42 -6.57 8.11 5.85
CA PHE A 42 -7.33 9.25 6.33
C PHE A 42 -8.48 8.83 7.27
N CYS A 43 -9.26 7.81 6.89
CA CYS A 43 -10.32 7.25 7.72
C CYS A 43 -9.78 6.65 9.04
N VAL A 44 -8.62 5.98 9.02
CA VAL A 44 -7.94 5.46 10.22
C VAL A 44 -7.48 6.61 11.10
N GLY A 45 -6.86 7.65 10.53
CA GLY A 45 -6.40 8.83 11.26
C GLY A 45 -7.56 9.54 11.98
N ILE A 46 -8.69 9.74 11.30
CA ILE A 46 -9.90 10.30 11.91
C ILE A 46 -10.45 9.39 13.01
N ASN A 47 -10.43 8.06 12.80
CA ASN A 47 -10.91 7.09 13.79
C ASN A 47 -10.14 7.16 15.11
N ILE A 48 -8.82 7.37 15.02
CA ILE A 48 -7.94 7.51 16.16
C ILE A 48 -8.14 8.88 16.82
N ALA A 49 -8.29 9.95 16.04
CA ALA A 49 -8.40 11.32 16.53
C ALA A 49 -9.75 11.64 17.22
N PHE A 50 -10.87 11.11 16.69
CA PHE A 50 -12.23 11.44 17.16
C PHE A 50 -12.92 10.31 17.96
N GLY A 51 -12.21 9.20 18.20
CA GLY A 51 -12.77 8.00 18.85
C GLY A 51 -13.51 7.09 17.88
N LYS A 52 -13.37 5.77 18.09
CA LYS A 52 -13.76 4.66 17.18
C LYS A 52 -15.23 4.71 16.71
N LYS A 53 -15.58 5.55 15.73
CA LYS A 53 -16.90 5.56 15.07
C LYS A 53 -16.96 4.73 13.79
N PHE A 54 -15.81 4.47 13.16
CA PHE A 54 -15.72 3.72 11.90
C PHE A 54 -15.07 2.34 12.08
N ARG A 55 -15.68 1.29 11.50
CA ARG A 55 -15.05 -0.04 11.39
C ARG A 55 -14.09 -0.06 10.22
N VAL A 56 -12.96 0.62 10.36
CA VAL A 56 -11.95 0.75 9.28
C VAL A 56 -11.40 -0.61 8.86
N GLY A 57 -11.36 -1.59 9.78
CA GLY A 57 -11.05 -2.99 9.46
C GLY A 57 -12.03 -3.67 8.50
N ASN A 58 -13.28 -3.20 8.40
CA ASN A 58 -14.25 -3.70 7.43
C ASN A 58 -14.21 -2.94 6.10
N MET A 59 -13.41 -1.86 6.02
CA MET A 59 -13.11 -1.11 4.79
C MET A 59 -11.75 -1.51 4.21
N LEU A 60 -10.87 -2.13 5.01
CA LEU A 60 -9.67 -2.83 4.55
C LEU A 60 -9.92 -3.83 3.39
N PRO A 61 -11.02 -4.60 3.34
CA PRO A 61 -11.31 -5.50 2.22
C PRO A 61 -11.45 -4.78 0.88
N ALA A 62 -11.71 -3.47 0.87
CA ALA A 62 -11.76 -2.69 -0.37
C ALA A 62 -10.38 -2.61 -1.08
N LEU A 63 -9.27 -2.82 -0.37
CA LEU A 63 -7.94 -2.93 -0.97
C LEU A 63 -7.73 -4.23 -1.74
N ILE A 64 -8.55 -5.26 -1.51
CA ILE A 64 -8.42 -6.56 -2.18
C ILE A 64 -8.94 -6.49 -3.62
N ILE A 65 -9.89 -5.60 -3.90
CA ILE A 65 -10.52 -5.41 -5.22
C ILE A 65 -9.50 -5.00 -6.30
N PRO A 66 -8.70 -3.92 -6.13
CA PRO A 66 -7.68 -3.56 -7.11
C PRO A 66 -6.59 -4.64 -7.23
N VAL A 67 -6.20 -5.27 -6.13
CA VAL A 67 -5.19 -6.35 -6.13
C VAL A 67 -5.65 -7.56 -6.94
N LEU A 68 -6.91 -8.00 -6.79
CA LEU A 68 -7.48 -9.08 -7.59
C LEU A 68 -7.54 -8.73 -9.08
N TYR A 69 -7.88 -7.47 -9.41
CA TYR A 69 -7.96 -7.01 -10.79
C TYR A 69 -6.59 -7.04 -11.49
N ALA A 70 -5.51 -6.72 -10.76
CA ALA A 70 -4.15 -6.78 -11.29
C ALA A 70 -3.53 -8.17 -11.35
N VAL A 71 -4.01 -9.13 -10.55
CA VAL A 71 -3.57 -10.53 -10.66
C VAL A 71 -4.22 -11.22 -11.87
N ILE A 72 -5.40 -10.76 -12.28
CA ILE A 72 -6.18 -11.34 -13.39
C ILE A 72 -5.85 -10.72 -14.76
N SER A 73 -5.38 -9.47 -14.77
CA SER A 73 -5.02 -8.71 -15.98
C SER A 73 -3.54 -8.85 -16.31
#